data_AF-A0A5C7P5R3-F1
#
_entry.id   AF-A0A5C7P5R3-F1
#
_cell.length_a   1.000
_cell.length_b   1.000
_cell.length_c   1.000
_cell.angle_alpha   90.00
_cell.angle_beta   90.00
_cell.angle_gamma   90.00
#
_symmetry.space_group_name_H-M   'P 1'
#
loop_
_entity.id
_entity.type
_entity.pdbx_description
1 polymer ?
#
loop_
_entity_poly.entity_id
_entity_poly.type
_entity_poly.pdbx_seq_one_letter_code
_entity_poly.pdbx_strand_id
1 'polypeptide(L)'
;MVAAVQYDLAQPNGLYPDIRDVHERVGRAIMQLAWLAHGLALTRPAQDAPIMTDLAELRTIRQEVLDPDDDAAPTLAKVGKEGGGLWGWFRFLNEPESATCVRPDDVAEGMPGRWVKQALPPVACCATTRYLAHVEYLAAQVDNRHIWNRARGKTPALFISPMGDEIRETSQTMGYMRLDLRYQCRFVSANWRGGVSARMEAPLEEEAIDDPGTQRMVGDLRRLLIHENTLMTGVPWMNVEKTSLGSYRPLFQKDAERIVVDATDIRVIAYVHTPNTPCDVVYPWTMWIQLQDELRRNAGDPFQVPPPPPPSA
;
A
#
# COMPACT_ATOMS: atom_id res chain seq x y z
N MET A 1 21.63 -38.91 -3.43
CA MET A 1 21.96 -37.50 -3.75
C MET A 1 20.75 -36.92 -4.46
N VAL A 2 19.92 -36.17 -3.75
CA VAL A 2 18.79 -35.45 -4.36
C VAL A 2 19.38 -34.22 -5.02
N ALA A 3 19.15 -34.07 -6.33
CA ALA A 3 19.61 -32.92 -7.09
C ALA A 3 19.13 -31.63 -6.43
N ALA A 4 20.02 -30.64 -6.29
CA ALA A 4 19.67 -29.33 -5.79
C ALA A 4 18.52 -28.80 -6.65
N VAL A 5 17.33 -28.71 -6.04
CA VAL A 5 16.18 -28.04 -6.61
C VAL A 5 16.68 -26.64 -6.97
N GLN A 6 16.71 -26.33 -8.27
CA GLN A 6 16.88 -24.97 -8.74
C GLN A 6 15.77 -24.17 -8.06
N TYR A 7 16.14 -23.37 -7.05
CA TYR A 7 15.30 -22.26 -6.64
C TYR A 7 15.05 -21.48 -7.93
N ASP A 8 13.77 -21.24 -8.25
CA ASP A 8 13.33 -20.44 -9.37
C ASP A 8 13.72 -18.98 -9.05
N LEU A 9 15.02 -18.70 -9.14
CA LEU A 9 15.61 -17.42 -8.86
C LEU A 9 15.26 -16.53 -10.04
N ALA A 10 14.37 -15.56 -9.81
CA ALA A 10 14.04 -14.54 -10.80
C ALA A 10 15.32 -13.97 -11.41
N GLN A 11 15.42 -13.99 -12.74
CA GLN A 11 16.61 -13.50 -13.43
C GLN A 11 16.83 -12.01 -13.11
N PRO A 12 18.08 -11.58 -12.86
CA PRO A 12 18.39 -10.20 -12.51
C PRO A 12 17.94 -9.25 -13.62
N ASN A 13 17.02 -8.33 -13.28
CA ASN A 13 16.41 -7.38 -14.20
C ASN A 13 17.14 -6.02 -14.27
N GLY A 14 18.39 -5.94 -13.77
CA GLY A 14 19.18 -4.70 -13.73
C GLY A 14 18.89 -3.77 -12.55
N LEU A 15 17.79 -3.98 -11.81
CA LEU A 15 17.41 -3.17 -10.65
C LEU A 15 17.72 -3.93 -9.37
N TYR A 16 18.70 -3.45 -8.60
CA TYR A 16 19.12 -4.08 -7.35
C TYR A 16 18.68 -3.22 -6.16
N PRO A 17 17.87 -3.75 -5.22
CA PRO A 17 17.52 -2.99 -4.03
C PRO A 17 18.77 -2.81 -3.16
N ASP A 18 19.08 -1.55 -2.81
CA ASP A 18 20.09 -1.25 -1.82
C ASP A 18 19.63 -1.76 -0.46
N ILE A 19 20.45 -2.57 0.20
CA ILE A 19 20.18 -3.12 1.52
C ILE A 19 19.77 -2.04 2.54
N ARG A 20 20.33 -0.83 2.41
CA ARG A 20 20.07 0.31 3.30
C ARG A 20 18.62 0.78 3.24
N ASP A 21 17.97 0.64 2.09
CA ASP A 21 16.62 1.16 1.84
C ASP A 21 15.56 0.06 1.85
N VAL A 22 15.96 -1.20 2.03
CA VAL A 22 15.03 -2.36 2.02
C VAL A 22 13.91 -2.17 3.02
N HIS A 23 14.23 -1.66 4.21
CA HIS A 23 13.24 -1.48 5.26
C HIS A 23 12.12 -0.54 4.84
N GLU A 24 12.48 0.60 4.26
CA GLU A 24 11.53 1.56 3.73
C GLU A 24 10.75 0.96 2.57
N ARG A 25 11.42 0.20 1.70
CA ARG A 25 10.78 -0.43 0.55
C ARG A 25 9.68 -1.40 0.92
N VAL A 26 9.98 -2.35 1.80
CA VAL A 26 8.98 -3.32 2.24
C VAL A 26 7.88 -2.63 3.04
N GLY A 27 8.23 -1.65 3.87
CA GLY A 27 7.25 -0.89 4.65
C GLY A 27 6.26 -0.13 3.76
N ARG A 28 6.75 0.57 2.73
CA ARG A 28 5.93 1.28 1.75
C ARG A 28 5.11 0.33 0.87
N ALA A 29 5.59 -0.88 0.61
CA ALA A 29 4.80 -1.90 -0.09
C ALA A 29 3.64 -2.45 0.75
N ILE A 30 3.85 -2.68 2.05
CA ILE A 30 2.77 -3.03 2.98
C ILE A 30 1.74 -1.90 3.02
N MET A 31 2.21 -0.65 3.07
CA MET A 31 1.36 0.54 3.01
C MET A 31 0.53 0.59 1.74
N GLN A 32 1.18 0.43 0.58
CA GLN A 32 0.51 0.44 -0.72
C GLN A 32 -0.53 -0.67 -0.82
N LEU A 33 -0.20 -1.89 -0.39
CA LEU A 33 -1.13 -3.01 -0.39
C LEU A 33 -2.37 -2.73 0.47
N ALA A 34 -2.17 -2.27 1.71
CA ALA A 34 -3.25 -1.92 2.62
C ALA A 34 -4.10 -0.76 2.09
N TRP A 35 -3.46 0.24 1.48
CA TRP A 35 -4.12 1.41 0.92
C TRP A 35 -4.93 1.10 -0.34
N LEU A 36 -4.37 0.33 -1.27
CA LEU A 36 -5.10 -0.10 -2.46
C LEU A 36 -6.32 -0.95 -2.10
N ALA A 37 -6.21 -1.80 -1.08
CA ALA A 37 -7.32 -2.60 -0.59
C ALA A 37 -8.38 -1.77 0.15
N HIS A 38 -8.00 -1.04 1.20
CA HIS A 38 -8.94 -0.47 2.17
C HIS A 38 -9.01 1.06 2.19
N GLY A 39 -8.17 1.74 1.42
CA GLY A 39 -8.13 3.19 1.31
C GLY A 39 -9.39 3.77 0.68
N LEU A 40 -9.91 4.85 1.26
CA LEU A 40 -10.95 5.67 0.67
C LEU A 40 -10.47 6.23 -0.67
N ALA A 41 -11.34 6.15 -1.67
CA ALA A 41 -11.07 6.69 -2.99
C ALA A 41 -12.13 7.76 -3.31
N LEU A 42 -11.68 8.87 -3.87
CA LEU A 42 -12.56 9.88 -4.44
C LEU A 42 -13.42 9.22 -5.51
N THR A 43 -14.74 9.39 -5.38
CA THR A 43 -15.72 8.94 -6.36
C THR A 43 -16.43 10.09 -7.05
N ARG A 44 -16.19 11.35 -6.64
CA ARG A 44 -16.93 12.51 -7.16
C ARG A 44 -16.01 13.70 -7.42
N PRO A 45 -16.23 14.45 -8.52
CA PRO A 45 -15.67 15.77 -8.69
C PRO A 45 -16.59 16.79 -7.98
N ALA A 46 -16.46 16.91 -6.67
CA ALA A 46 -17.04 17.95 -5.82
C ALA A 46 -18.58 18.22 -5.79
N GLN A 47 -19.43 17.81 -6.76
CA GLN A 47 -20.90 18.04 -6.72
C GLN A 47 -21.73 17.02 -7.54
N ASP A 48 -22.75 16.45 -6.90
CA ASP A 48 -23.96 15.75 -7.40
C ASP A 48 -23.93 14.54 -8.36
N ALA A 49 -22.79 14.08 -8.87
CA ALA A 49 -22.70 12.77 -9.55
C ALA A 49 -22.20 11.66 -8.59
N PRO A 50 -22.76 10.44 -8.58
CA PRO A 50 -22.37 9.42 -7.60
C PRO A 50 -20.99 8.78 -7.84
N ILE A 51 -20.49 8.79 -9.09
CA ILE A 51 -19.26 8.09 -9.52
C ILE A 51 -18.58 8.90 -10.63
N MET A 52 -17.26 9.01 -10.61
CA MET A 52 -16.49 9.57 -11.71
C MET A 52 -16.56 8.64 -12.92
N THR A 53 -17.11 9.11 -14.03
CA THR A 53 -17.42 8.26 -15.20
C THR A 53 -16.29 8.19 -16.20
N ASP A 54 -15.46 9.23 -16.31
CA ASP A 54 -14.39 9.33 -17.29
C ASP A 54 -13.13 10.01 -16.75
N LEU A 55 -12.08 10.01 -17.58
CA LEU A 55 -10.80 10.64 -17.24
C LEU A 55 -10.84 12.16 -17.32
N ALA A 56 -11.81 12.77 -17.99
CA ALA A 56 -11.95 14.21 -18.04
C ALA A 56 -12.35 14.74 -16.65
N GLU A 57 -13.28 14.06 -15.97
CA GLU A 57 -13.66 14.38 -14.59
C GLU A 57 -12.47 14.26 -13.63
N LEU A 58 -11.62 13.24 -13.80
CA LEU A 58 -10.39 13.08 -12.99
C LEU A 58 -9.43 14.28 -13.16
N ARG A 59 -9.32 14.82 -14.38
CA ARG A 59 -8.44 15.97 -14.69
C ARG A 59 -8.88 17.27 -14.03
N THR A 60 -10.17 17.41 -13.72
CA THR A 60 -10.71 18.62 -13.07
C THR A 60 -10.35 18.72 -11.59
N ILE A 61 -9.86 17.63 -10.97
CA ILE A 61 -9.45 17.64 -9.57
C ILE A 61 -8.16 18.44 -9.43
N ARG A 62 -8.26 19.58 -8.74
CA ARG A 62 -7.15 20.50 -8.53
C ARG A 62 -6.07 19.88 -7.64
N GLN A 63 -4.81 20.15 -7.95
CA GLN A 63 -3.68 19.63 -7.16
C GLN A 63 -3.69 20.14 -5.70
N GLU A 64 -4.27 21.31 -5.46
CA GLU A 64 -4.32 21.98 -4.15
C GLU A 64 -5.13 21.21 -3.09
N VAL A 65 -6.08 20.37 -3.53
CA VAL A 65 -6.92 19.56 -2.64
C VAL A 65 -6.40 18.12 -2.49
N LEU A 66 -5.29 17.79 -3.14
CA LEU A 66 -4.65 16.47 -3.07
C LEU A 66 -3.61 16.45 -1.95
N ASP A 67 -3.37 15.27 -1.37
CA ASP A 67 -2.52 15.16 -0.18
C ASP A 67 -1.10 15.69 -0.45
N PRO A 68 -0.60 16.65 0.35
CA PRO A 68 0.74 17.20 0.18
C PRO A 68 1.85 16.38 0.84
N ASP A 69 1.53 15.33 1.61
CA ASP A 69 2.49 14.57 2.42
C ASP A 69 3.07 13.35 1.66
N ASP A 70 4.39 13.27 1.60
CA ASP A 70 5.14 12.25 0.84
C ASP A 70 5.30 10.92 1.60
N ASP A 71 5.15 10.96 2.92
CA ASP A 71 5.20 9.76 3.76
C ASP A 71 3.83 9.08 3.84
N ALA A 72 2.77 9.79 3.46
CA ALA A 72 1.42 9.29 3.35
C ALA A 72 1.19 8.54 2.03
N ALA A 73 0.21 7.65 2.02
CA ALA A 73 -0.24 6.99 0.82
C ALA A 73 -0.94 7.99 -0.12
N PRO A 74 -0.76 7.85 -1.45
CA PRO A 74 -1.25 8.84 -2.42
C PRO A 74 -2.76 8.92 -2.44
N THR A 75 -3.34 10.09 -2.68
CA THR A 75 -4.80 10.23 -2.84
C THR A 75 -5.30 9.30 -3.94
N LEU A 76 -6.37 8.54 -3.66
CA LEU A 76 -6.97 7.62 -4.63
C LEU A 76 -8.21 8.23 -5.26
N ALA A 77 -8.44 7.89 -6.53
CA ALA A 77 -9.65 8.19 -7.27
C ALA A 77 -10.14 6.96 -8.01
N LYS A 78 -11.46 6.75 -8.06
CA LYS A 78 -12.09 5.64 -8.77
C LYS A 78 -12.81 6.17 -10.00
N VAL A 79 -12.38 5.75 -11.19
CA VAL A 79 -12.86 6.29 -12.47
C VAL A 79 -13.40 5.18 -13.37
N GLY A 80 -14.63 5.32 -13.85
CA GLY A 80 -15.31 4.39 -14.76
C GLY A 80 -16.54 3.71 -14.15
N LYS A 81 -17.44 3.23 -15.02
CA LYS A 81 -18.66 2.49 -14.62
C LYS A 81 -18.31 1.11 -14.05
N GLU A 82 -19.19 0.58 -13.20
CA GLU A 82 -19.13 -0.80 -12.65
C GLU A 82 -17.78 -1.23 -12.06
N GLY A 83 -17.22 -0.40 -11.18
CA GLY A 83 -16.02 -0.78 -10.43
C GLY A 83 -14.75 -0.03 -10.84
N GLY A 84 -14.69 0.58 -12.03
CA GLY A 84 -13.69 1.58 -12.43
C GLY A 84 -12.21 1.18 -12.31
N GLY A 85 -11.32 1.92 -12.98
CA GLY A 85 -9.90 1.90 -12.65
C GLY A 85 -9.64 2.71 -11.39
N LEU A 86 -8.79 2.21 -10.49
CA LEU A 86 -8.27 2.98 -9.38
C LEU A 86 -7.07 3.80 -9.88
N TRP A 87 -7.00 5.07 -9.49
CA TRP A 87 -5.93 6.01 -9.85
C TRP A 87 -5.33 6.59 -8.59
N GLY A 88 -4.00 6.67 -8.53
CA GLY A 88 -3.26 7.29 -7.44
C GLY A 88 -2.63 8.61 -7.89
N TRP A 89 -2.70 9.63 -7.04
CA TRP A 89 -2.06 10.92 -7.29
C TRP A 89 -0.59 10.91 -6.85
N PHE A 90 0.31 11.27 -7.76
CA PHE A 90 1.74 11.38 -7.50
C PHE A 90 2.26 12.77 -7.81
N ARG A 91 2.49 13.55 -6.75
CA ARG A 91 2.88 14.95 -6.82
C ARG A 91 4.16 15.21 -7.61
N PHE A 92 5.18 14.36 -7.46
CA PHE A 92 6.49 14.58 -8.10
C PHE A 92 6.68 13.85 -9.42
N LEU A 93 5.67 13.11 -9.86
CA LEU A 93 5.79 12.35 -11.09
C LEU A 93 5.76 13.30 -12.30
N ASN A 94 6.77 13.23 -13.16
CA ASN A 94 6.85 14.03 -14.38
C ASN A 94 6.94 13.16 -15.64
N GLU A 95 6.11 12.12 -15.70
CA GLU A 95 5.99 11.25 -16.87
C GLU A 95 5.07 11.88 -17.94
N PRO A 96 5.26 11.56 -19.23
CA PRO A 96 4.35 12.00 -20.27
C PRO A 96 2.97 11.35 -20.10
N GLU A 97 1.94 12.01 -20.60
CA GLU A 97 0.58 11.47 -20.56
C GLU A 97 0.45 10.19 -21.41
N SER A 98 -0.34 9.24 -20.92
CA SER A 98 -0.60 7.96 -21.57
C SER A 98 -1.94 7.40 -21.11
N ALA A 99 -2.33 6.22 -21.61
CA ALA A 99 -3.56 5.53 -21.18
C ALA A 99 -3.60 5.19 -19.67
N THR A 100 -2.45 5.21 -18.98
CA THR A 100 -2.31 4.89 -17.55
C THR A 100 -1.73 6.03 -16.73
N CYS A 101 -1.46 7.19 -17.35
CA CYS A 101 -0.86 8.36 -16.71
C CYS A 101 -1.53 9.63 -17.23
N VAL A 102 -2.16 10.40 -16.36
CA VAL A 102 -2.94 11.59 -16.74
C VAL A 102 -2.51 12.79 -15.91
N ARG A 103 -2.39 13.96 -16.54
CA ARG A 103 -2.08 15.23 -15.89
C ARG A 103 -3.38 15.99 -15.55
N PRO A 104 -3.53 16.56 -14.35
CA PRO A 104 -4.62 17.49 -14.04
C PRO A 104 -4.59 18.75 -14.90
N ASP A 105 -5.74 19.38 -15.12
CA ASP A 105 -5.85 20.55 -15.98
C ASP A 105 -5.15 21.80 -15.40
N ASP A 106 -5.01 21.88 -14.07
CA ASP A 106 -4.37 22.99 -13.36
C ASP A 106 -2.83 22.88 -13.25
N VAL A 107 -2.26 21.72 -13.57
CA VAL A 107 -0.81 21.51 -13.59
C VAL A 107 -0.27 21.88 -14.97
N ALA A 108 0.65 22.83 -15.11
CA ALA A 108 1.18 23.20 -16.43
C ALA A 108 1.97 22.06 -17.12
N GLU A 109 2.07 22.10 -18.45
CA GLU A 109 2.87 21.12 -19.20
C GLU A 109 4.34 21.16 -18.77
N GLY A 110 4.95 19.98 -18.60
CA GLY A 110 6.33 19.84 -18.10
C GLY A 110 6.49 19.99 -16.57
N MET A 111 5.43 20.38 -15.84
CA MET A 111 5.43 20.41 -14.39
C MET A 111 5.12 19.03 -13.80
N PRO A 112 5.66 18.70 -12.61
CA PRO A 112 5.38 17.44 -11.93
C PRO A 112 3.94 17.39 -11.41
N GLY A 113 3.40 16.18 -11.28
CA GLY A 113 2.05 15.89 -10.79
C GLY A 113 1.25 15.06 -11.77
N ARG A 114 1.04 13.77 -11.46
CA ARG A 114 0.29 12.84 -12.33
C ARG A 114 -0.64 11.92 -11.55
N TRP A 115 -1.80 11.68 -12.13
CA TRP A 115 -2.64 10.52 -11.80
C TRP A 115 -2.11 9.29 -12.52
N VAL A 116 -1.82 8.23 -11.78
CA VAL A 116 -1.37 6.95 -12.35
C VAL A 116 -2.36 5.85 -12.02
N LYS A 117 -2.77 5.10 -13.05
CA LYS A 117 -3.66 3.95 -12.91
C LYS A 117 -2.98 2.88 -12.06
N GLN A 118 -3.63 2.48 -10.98
CA GLN A 118 -3.17 1.47 -10.04
C GLN A 118 -3.72 0.10 -10.42
N ALA A 119 -2.90 -0.93 -10.29
CA ALA A 119 -3.34 -2.31 -10.38
C ALA A 119 -3.74 -2.77 -8.97
N LEU A 120 -4.99 -3.19 -8.81
CA LEU A 120 -5.44 -3.86 -7.60
C LEU A 120 -4.93 -5.31 -7.62
N PRO A 121 -4.20 -5.76 -6.58
CA PRO A 121 -3.90 -7.18 -6.44
C PRO A 121 -5.20 -7.99 -6.47
N PRO A 122 -5.24 -9.19 -7.07
CA PRO A 122 -6.42 -10.04 -7.08
C PRO A 122 -7.02 -10.27 -5.68
N VAL A 123 -6.15 -10.34 -4.67
CA VAL A 123 -6.51 -10.45 -3.27
C VAL A 123 -7.24 -9.21 -2.74
N ALA A 124 -6.83 -8.01 -3.17
CA ALA A 124 -7.50 -6.75 -2.86
C ALA A 124 -8.81 -6.57 -3.66
N CYS A 125 -9.09 -7.39 -4.67
CA CYS A 125 -10.40 -7.39 -5.34
C CYS A 125 -11.47 -8.17 -4.56
N CYS A 126 -11.07 -9.00 -3.59
CA CYS A 126 -11.99 -9.82 -2.81
C CYS A 126 -12.35 -9.13 -1.48
N ALA A 127 -13.56 -8.54 -1.43
CA ALA A 127 -14.21 -7.99 -0.23
C ALA A 127 -13.57 -6.72 0.39
N THR A 128 -13.38 -5.66 -0.40
CA THR A 128 -12.85 -4.39 0.13
C THR A 128 -13.93 -3.39 0.49
N THR A 129 -14.37 -3.43 1.75
CA THR A 129 -14.89 -2.22 2.41
C THR A 129 -13.72 -1.22 2.50
N ARG A 130 -13.90 -0.03 1.95
CA ARG A 130 -12.92 1.05 1.97
C ARG A 130 -13.30 2.03 3.05
N TYR A 131 -12.46 2.15 4.08
CA TYR A 131 -12.71 2.98 5.26
C TYR A 131 -11.45 3.71 5.72
N LEU A 132 -10.24 3.30 5.29
CA LEU A 132 -9.02 3.97 5.71
C LEU A 132 -8.97 5.37 5.08
N ALA A 133 -8.94 6.39 5.91
CA ALA A 133 -8.78 7.78 5.48
C ALA A 133 -7.31 8.16 5.33
N HIS A 134 -6.40 7.50 6.06
CA HIS A 134 -4.98 7.80 6.03
C HIS A 134 -4.12 6.57 6.26
N VAL A 135 -3.07 6.42 5.47
CA VAL A 135 -2.03 5.41 5.71
C VAL A 135 -0.68 6.07 5.53
N GLU A 136 0.25 5.84 6.47
CA GLU A 136 1.53 6.54 6.47
C GLU A 136 2.67 5.64 6.94
N TYR A 137 3.82 5.77 6.29
CA TYR A 137 5.06 5.14 6.73
C TYR A 137 5.76 6.06 7.73
N LEU A 138 5.97 5.58 8.94
CA LEU A 138 6.58 6.35 10.03
C LEU A 138 7.94 5.78 10.42
N ALA A 139 8.86 6.68 10.76
CA ALA A 139 10.09 6.32 11.43
C ALA A 139 9.82 5.58 12.77
N ALA A 140 10.70 4.64 13.13
CA ALA A 140 10.56 3.78 14.30
C ALA A 140 10.36 4.56 15.62
N GLN A 141 10.97 5.75 15.72
CA GLN A 141 11.02 6.56 16.94
C GLN A 141 9.75 7.37 17.22
N VAL A 142 8.76 7.38 16.32
CA VAL A 142 7.55 8.18 16.51
C VAL A 142 6.70 7.57 17.63
N ASP A 143 6.54 8.33 18.71
CA ASP A 143 5.76 7.94 19.90
C ASP A 143 4.24 7.93 19.63
N ASN A 144 3.52 7.06 20.34
CA ASN A 144 2.08 6.82 20.20
C ASN A 144 1.24 8.09 20.41
N ARG A 145 1.69 9.03 21.25
CA ARG A 145 1.01 10.32 21.43
C ARG A 145 1.08 11.21 20.19
N HIS A 146 2.20 11.15 19.46
CA HIS A 146 2.38 11.90 18.22
C HIS A 146 1.55 11.30 17.08
N ILE A 147 1.33 9.99 17.09
CA ILE A 147 0.48 9.30 16.11
C ILE A 147 -0.94 9.87 16.11
N TRP A 148 -1.56 10.02 17.30
CA TRP A 148 -2.89 10.61 17.40
C TRP A 148 -2.93 12.04 16.83
N ASN A 149 -1.92 12.86 17.13
CA ASN A 149 -1.87 14.23 16.62
C ASN A 149 -1.75 14.27 15.10
N ARG A 150 -1.00 13.33 14.48
CA ARG A 150 -0.91 13.19 13.02
C ARG A 150 -2.20 12.65 12.39
N ALA A 151 -2.89 11.73 13.07
CA ALA A 151 -4.15 11.14 12.62
C ALA A 151 -5.37 12.07 12.79
N ARG A 152 -5.22 13.24 13.40
CA ARG A 152 -6.35 14.11 13.77
C ARG A 152 -7.13 14.55 12.52
N GLY A 153 -8.40 14.16 12.46
CA GLY A 153 -9.27 14.45 11.32
C GLY A 153 -9.09 13.53 10.11
N LYS A 154 -8.20 12.53 10.23
CA LYS A 154 -7.93 11.51 9.20
C LYS A 154 -8.13 10.08 9.74
N THR A 155 -9.08 9.87 10.65
CA THR A 155 -9.42 8.54 11.17
C THR A 155 -10.56 7.92 10.37
N PRO A 156 -10.56 6.60 10.12
CA PRO A 156 -9.58 5.59 10.54
C PRO A 156 -8.22 5.69 9.84
N ALA A 157 -7.13 5.43 10.57
CA ALA A 157 -5.76 5.53 10.05
C ALA A 157 -4.90 4.30 10.35
N LEU A 158 -3.94 4.00 9.47
CA LEU A 158 -2.91 2.97 9.65
C LEU A 158 -1.51 3.57 9.52
N PHE A 159 -0.66 3.31 10.50
CA PHE A 159 0.74 3.69 10.47
C PHE A 159 1.63 2.47 10.45
N ILE A 160 2.67 2.47 9.61
CA ILE A 160 3.62 1.36 9.48
C ILE A 160 5.00 1.86 9.89
N SER A 161 5.62 1.21 10.88
CA SER A 161 6.95 1.59 11.36
C SER A 161 7.91 0.40 11.37
N PRO A 162 9.17 0.56 10.97
CA PRO A 162 10.17 -0.50 11.12
C PRO A 162 10.51 -0.70 12.60
N MET A 163 10.81 -1.95 13.00
CA MET A 163 11.16 -2.33 14.38
C MET A 163 12.62 -2.84 14.51
N GLY A 164 13.45 -2.58 13.51
CA GLY A 164 14.84 -3.06 13.41
C GLY A 164 14.98 -4.35 12.59
N ASP A 165 16.22 -4.66 12.22
CA ASP A 165 16.63 -5.79 11.38
C ASP A 165 17.49 -6.82 12.13
N GLU A 166 17.35 -8.07 11.69
CA GLU A 166 18.42 -9.06 11.83
C GLU A 166 18.90 -9.42 10.41
N ILE A 167 20.08 -8.91 10.03
CA ILE A 167 20.73 -9.25 8.76
C ILE A 167 21.47 -10.58 8.92
N ARG A 168 21.19 -11.55 8.05
CA ARG A 168 21.91 -12.83 8.00
C ARG A 168 22.47 -13.07 6.60
N GLU A 169 23.79 -13.04 6.48
CA GLU A 169 24.47 -13.45 5.26
C GLU A 169 24.26 -14.95 5.02
N THR A 170 23.79 -15.30 3.82
CA THR A 170 23.42 -16.70 3.50
C THR A 170 24.42 -17.35 2.52
N SER A 171 25.28 -16.57 1.86
CA SER A 171 26.24 -17.07 0.88
C SER A 171 27.66 -16.58 1.16
N GLN A 172 28.66 -17.43 0.90
CA GLN A 172 30.09 -17.13 1.04
C GLN A 172 30.74 -16.62 -0.26
N THR A 173 30.06 -16.73 -1.40
CA THR A 173 30.65 -16.50 -2.74
C THR A 173 29.88 -15.48 -3.58
N MET A 174 28.68 -15.08 -3.16
CA MET A 174 27.86 -14.04 -3.79
C MET A 174 27.15 -13.23 -2.71
N GLY A 175 26.98 -11.92 -2.89
CA GLY A 175 26.36 -10.99 -1.93
C GLY A 175 24.84 -11.18 -1.75
N TYR A 176 24.40 -12.41 -1.50
CA TYR A 176 23.02 -12.77 -1.19
C TYR A 176 22.79 -12.71 0.33
N MET A 177 21.93 -11.79 0.73
CA MET A 177 21.59 -11.54 2.12
C MET A 177 20.12 -11.93 2.37
N ARG A 178 19.91 -12.72 3.42
CA ARG A 178 18.57 -13.01 3.93
C ARG A 178 18.29 -12.02 5.05
N LEU A 179 17.20 -11.28 4.89
CA LEU A 179 16.81 -10.22 5.80
C LEU A 179 15.57 -10.65 6.57
N ASP A 180 15.64 -10.53 7.89
CA ASP A 180 14.50 -10.65 8.77
C ASP A 180 14.02 -9.24 9.17
N LEU A 181 13.04 -8.74 8.44
CA LEU A 181 12.54 -7.37 8.58
C LEU A 181 11.30 -7.37 9.49
N ARG A 182 11.31 -6.53 10.52
CA ARG A 182 10.17 -6.40 11.44
C ARG A 182 9.50 -5.04 11.29
N TYR A 183 8.17 -5.06 11.32
CA TYR A 183 7.32 -3.88 11.23
C TYR A 183 6.27 -3.90 12.33
N GLN A 184 5.89 -2.71 12.79
CA GLN A 184 4.73 -2.48 13.63
C GLN A 184 3.68 -1.74 12.82
N CYS A 185 2.51 -2.35 12.68
CA CYS A 185 1.33 -1.70 12.12
C CYS A 185 0.47 -1.19 13.27
N ARG A 186 0.28 0.12 13.35
CA ARG A 186 -0.48 0.80 14.40
C ARG A 186 -1.76 1.37 13.79
N PHE A 187 -2.91 0.91 14.27
CA PHE A 187 -4.23 1.30 13.79
C PHE A 187 -4.83 2.33 14.73
N VAL A 188 -5.46 3.35 14.18
CA VAL A 188 -6.14 4.41 14.93
C VAL A 188 -7.60 4.45 14.52
N SER A 189 -8.48 4.26 15.49
CA SER A 189 -9.92 4.47 15.36
C SER A 189 -10.37 5.58 16.30
N ALA A 190 -11.37 6.36 15.87
CA ALA A 190 -11.97 7.40 16.68
C ALA A 190 -13.50 7.36 16.60
N ASN A 191 -14.13 6.80 17.63
CA ASN A 191 -15.57 6.80 17.80
C ASN A 191 -15.99 7.71 18.96
N TRP A 192 -16.74 8.79 18.65
CA TRP A 192 -17.13 9.81 19.62
C TRP A 192 -18.15 9.33 20.67
N ARG A 193 -18.84 8.20 20.43
CA ARG A 193 -19.72 7.59 21.43
C ARG A 193 -18.95 7.06 22.64
N GLY A 194 -17.71 6.66 22.43
CA GLY A 194 -16.82 6.10 23.45
C GLY A 194 -17.16 4.66 23.85
N GLY A 195 -16.43 4.17 24.84
CA GLY A 195 -16.46 2.77 25.26
C GLY A 195 -15.83 1.85 24.21
N VAL A 196 -16.30 0.61 24.19
CA VAL A 196 -15.69 -0.46 23.41
C VAL A 196 -15.87 -0.26 21.89
N SER A 197 -16.75 0.66 21.46
CA SER A 197 -17.14 0.90 20.06
C SER A 197 -16.05 1.49 19.15
N ALA A 198 -14.93 2.00 19.67
CA ALA A 198 -13.78 2.38 18.84
C ALA A 198 -12.80 1.20 18.65
N ARG A 199 -12.81 0.25 19.59
CA ARG A 199 -12.00 -0.97 19.51
C ARG A 199 -12.72 -2.05 18.70
N MET A 200 -14.01 -2.19 18.93
CA MET A 200 -14.93 -3.07 18.24
C MET A 200 -15.75 -2.27 17.22
N GLU A 201 -16.66 -2.95 16.54
CA GLU A 201 -17.59 -2.35 15.58
C GLU A 201 -18.59 -1.40 16.28
N ALA A 202 -18.91 -0.29 15.61
CA ALA A 202 -19.91 0.64 16.10
C ALA A 202 -21.32 -0.01 16.09
N PRO A 203 -22.22 0.36 17.02
CA PRO A 203 -23.57 -0.23 17.07
C PRO A 203 -24.49 0.23 15.92
N LEU A 204 -24.13 1.32 15.24
CA LEU A 204 -24.84 1.80 14.05
C LEU A 204 -24.07 1.38 12.81
N GLU A 205 -24.78 0.79 11.85
CA GLU A 205 -24.19 0.28 10.60
C GLU A 205 -23.50 1.38 9.79
N GLU A 206 -24.09 2.58 9.72
CA GLU A 206 -23.48 3.73 9.04
C GLU A 206 -22.14 4.14 9.68
N GLU A 207 -22.07 4.20 11.02
CA GLU A 207 -20.82 4.50 11.73
C GLU A 207 -19.79 3.37 11.58
N ALA A 208 -20.24 2.11 11.51
CA ALA A 208 -19.39 0.95 11.34
C ALA A 208 -18.79 0.86 9.92
N ILE A 209 -19.48 1.39 8.91
CA ILE A 209 -18.96 1.50 7.54
C ILE A 209 -17.83 2.54 7.48
N ASP A 210 -18.02 3.68 8.16
CA ASP A 210 -17.04 4.78 8.16
C ASP A 210 -15.84 4.48 9.08
N ASP A 211 -16.08 3.95 10.28
CA ASP A 211 -15.05 3.50 11.22
C ASP A 211 -15.42 2.13 11.81
N PRO A 212 -14.87 1.02 11.26
CA PRO A 212 -15.20 -0.33 11.71
C PRO A 212 -14.51 -0.74 13.03
N GLY A 213 -13.70 0.15 13.61
CA GLY A 213 -12.94 -0.12 14.83
C GLY A 213 -11.65 -0.91 14.59
N THR A 214 -10.70 -0.77 15.52
CA THR A 214 -9.33 -1.30 15.37
C THR A 214 -9.26 -2.82 15.23
N GLN A 215 -10.14 -3.59 15.88
CA GLN A 215 -10.16 -5.06 15.76
C GLN A 215 -10.50 -5.51 14.35
N ARG A 216 -11.47 -4.85 13.70
CA ARG A 216 -11.83 -5.16 12.33
C ARG A 216 -10.69 -4.80 11.39
N MET A 217 -10.09 -3.63 11.57
CA MET A 217 -8.95 -3.18 10.76
C MET A 217 -7.76 -4.14 10.83
N VAL A 218 -7.43 -4.63 12.03
CA VAL A 218 -6.39 -5.64 12.23
C VAL A 218 -6.76 -6.94 11.52
N GLY A 219 -8.02 -7.37 11.63
CA GLY A 219 -8.53 -8.57 10.95
C GLY A 219 -8.42 -8.48 9.43
N ASP A 220 -8.78 -7.34 8.86
CA ASP A 220 -8.75 -7.09 7.42
C ASP A 220 -7.30 -7.04 6.89
N LEU A 221 -6.37 -6.37 7.59
CA LEU A 221 -4.94 -6.40 7.22
C LEU A 221 -4.36 -7.82 7.31
N ARG A 222 -4.71 -8.57 8.36
CA ARG A 222 -4.27 -9.96 8.51
C ARG A 222 -4.79 -10.84 7.38
N ARG A 223 -6.07 -10.70 7.03
CA ARG A 223 -6.68 -11.40 5.91
C ARG A 223 -5.95 -11.07 4.61
N LEU A 224 -5.68 -9.79 4.35
CA LEU A 224 -4.96 -9.33 3.17
C LEU A 224 -3.58 -9.98 3.05
N LEU A 225 -2.78 -9.95 4.13
CA LEU A 225 -1.42 -10.49 4.12
C LEU A 225 -1.34 -12.03 4.14
N ILE A 226 -2.38 -12.72 4.61
CA ILE A 226 -2.48 -14.18 4.51
C ILE A 226 -2.67 -14.59 3.04
N HIS A 227 -3.47 -13.84 2.29
CA HIS A 227 -3.75 -14.14 0.89
C HIS A 227 -2.66 -13.61 -0.06
N GLU A 228 -2.00 -12.50 0.28
CA GLU A 228 -0.87 -11.91 -0.45
C GLU A 228 0.39 -11.88 0.45
N ASN A 229 0.98 -13.06 0.69
CA ASN A 229 2.09 -13.21 1.64
C ASN A 229 3.47 -12.90 1.06
N THR A 230 3.57 -12.72 -0.26
CA THR A 230 4.78 -12.44 -1.02
C THR A 230 4.92 -10.96 -1.41
N LEU A 231 3.93 -10.12 -1.12
CA LEU A 231 3.95 -8.68 -1.45
C LEU A 231 4.35 -8.39 -2.91
N MET A 232 4.04 -9.32 -3.84
CA MET A 232 4.57 -9.29 -5.22
C MET A 232 4.07 -8.08 -5.99
N THR A 233 2.90 -7.56 -5.62
CA THR A 233 2.33 -6.36 -6.24
C THR A 233 3.02 -5.07 -5.78
N GLY A 234 3.73 -5.06 -4.64
CA GLY A 234 4.37 -3.85 -4.09
C GLY A 234 5.89 -3.80 -4.24
N VAL A 235 6.56 -4.95 -4.43
CA VAL A 235 8.03 -5.02 -4.56
C VAL A 235 8.47 -6.08 -5.59
N PRO A 236 8.24 -5.87 -6.90
CA PRO A 236 8.45 -6.90 -7.93
C PRO A 236 9.93 -7.34 -8.10
N TRP A 237 10.89 -6.51 -7.69
CA TRP A 237 12.34 -6.78 -7.75
C TRP A 237 12.91 -7.45 -6.49
N MET A 238 12.09 -7.66 -5.45
CA MET A 238 12.55 -8.24 -4.19
C MET A 238 11.88 -9.58 -3.97
N ASN A 239 12.69 -10.60 -3.71
CA ASN A 239 12.20 -11.94 -3.47
C ASN A 239 11.77 -12.06 -2.00
N VAL A 240 10.51 -11.73 -1.72
CA VAL A 240 9.89 -11.96 -0.42
C VAL A 240 9.54 -13.45 -0.32
N GLU A 241 10.15 -14.13 0.65
CA GLU A 241 9.88 -15.54 0.94
C GLU A 241 8.52 -15.71 1.60
N LYS A 242 8.29 -14.89 2.65
CA LYS A 242 7.13 -15.03 3.51
C LYS A 242 6.90 -13.78 4.35
N THR A 243 5.64 -13.38 4.43
CA THR A 243 5.13 -12.49 5.47
C THR A 243 4.47 -13.30 6.58
N SER A 244 4.83 -13.02 7.84
CA SER A 244 4.28 -13.65 9.03
C SER A 244 3.65 -12.59 9.94
N LEU A 245 2.48 -12.92 10.48
CA LEU A 245 1.74 -12.06 11.39
C LEU A 245 2.18 -12.33 12.83
N GLY A 246 2.42 -11.25 13.58
CA GLY A 246 2.83 -11.30 14.97
C GLY A 246 1.70 -10.99 15.95
N SER A 247 2.09 -10.60 17.17
CA SER A 247 1.16 -10.37 18.26
C SER A 247 0.31 -9.11 18.04
N TYR A 248 -0.94 -9.13 18.48
CA TYR A 248 -1.78 -7.93 18.60
C TYR A 248 -1.66 -7.39 20.03
N ARG A 249 -1.53 -6.06 20.18
CA ARG A 249 -1.39 -5.40 21.47
C ARG A 249 -2.10 -4.04 21.48
N PRO A 250 -2.92 -3.72 22.50
CA PRO A 250 -3.39 -2.36 22.69
C PRO A 250 -2.22 -1.46 23.12
N LEU A 251 -2.08 -0.30 22.50
CA LEU A 251 -0.97 0.62 22.78
C LEU A 251 -1.43 1.87 23.53
N PHE A 252 -2.56 2.44 23.15
CA PHE A 252 -3.03 3.71 23.70
C PHE A 252 -4.55 3.81 23.64
N GLN A 253 -5.13 4.46 24.65
CA GLN A 253 -6.55 4.78 24.70
C GLN A 253 -6.74 6.16 25.31
N LYS A 254 -7.72 6.92 24.81
CA LYS A 254 -8.03 8.26 25.29
C LYS A 254 -9.54 8.49 25.39
N ASP A 255 -9.92 9.41 26.28
CA ASP A 255 -11.28 9.96 26.41
C ASP A 255 -12.36 8.87 26.53
N ALA A 256 -12.19 7.95 27.49
CA ALA A 256 -13.07 6.80 27.71
C ALA A 256 -13.22 5.89 26.48
N GLU A 257 -12.09 5.49 25.90
CA GLU A 257 -12.01 4.64 24.68
C GLU A 257 -12.68 5.25 23.44
N ARG A 258 -12.84 6.58 23.39
CA ARG A 258 -13.25 7.26 22.15
C ARG A 258 -12.19 7.19 21.07
N ILE A 259 -10.93 7.18 21.49
CA ILE A 259 -9.79 7.05 20.59
C ILE A 259 -8.99 5.84 21.07
N VAL A 260 -8.76 4.91 20.16
CA VAL A 260 -8.04 3.68 20.42
C VAL A 260 -6.92 3.54 19.41
N VAL A 261 -5.74 3.20 19.92
CA VAL A 261 -4.59 2.82 19.10
C VAL A 261 -4.15 1.43 19.51
N ASP A 262 -4.27 0.51 18.57
CA ASP A 262 -3.80 -0.86 18.72
C ASP A 262 -2.71 -1.17 17.70
N ALA A 263 -1.86 -2.14 17.98
CA ALA A 263 -0.80 -2.56 17.07
C ALA A 263 -0.84 -4.06 16.77
N THR A 264 -0.38 -4.41 15.58
CA THR A 264 0.02 -5.77 15.23
C THR A 264 1.44 -5.75 14.68
N ASP A 265 2.24 -6.73 15.07
CA ASP A 265 3.58 -6.89 14.51
C ASP A 265 3.49 -7.68 13.20
N ILE A 266 4.39 -7.37 12.26
CA ILE A 266 4.56 -8.08 10.99
C ILE A 266 6.04 -8.40 10.83
N ARG A 267 6.32 -9.61 10.35
CA ARG A 267 7.66 -10.06 10.04
C ARG A 267 7.73 -10.45 8.58
N VAL A 268 8.68 -9.89 7.84
CA VAL A 268 8.91 -10.19 6.41
C VAL A 268 10.28 -10.80 6.26
N ILE A 269 10.33 -11.99 5.67
CA ILE A 269 11.58 -12.63 5.28
C ILE A 269 11.78 -12.34 3.79
N ALA A 270 12.85 -11.63 3.46
CA ALA A 270 13.17 -11.24 2.10
C ALA A 270 14.62 -11.57 1.75
N TYR A 271 14.87 -11.80 0.47
CA TYR A 271 16.20 -11.98 -0.09
C TYR A 271 16.59 -10.76 -0.92
N VAL A 272 17.79 -10.26 -0.65
CA VAL A 272 18.38 -9.15 -1.40
C VAL A 272 19.67 -9.63 -2.02
N HIS A 273 19.81 -9.30 -3.31
CA HIS A 273 21.02 -9.53 -4.07
C HIS A 273 21.78 -8.22 -4.19
N THR A 274 22.96 -8.14 -3.59
CA THR A 274 23.90 -7.05 -3.84
C THR A 274 24.94 -7.56 -4.83
N PRO A 275 24.93 -7.07 -6.09
CA PRO A 275 25.93 -7.49 -7.07
C PRO A 275 27.32 -6.97 -6.66
N ASN A 276 28.37 -7.72 -7.01
CA ASN A 276 29.77 -7.32 -6.79
C ASN A 276 30.27 -6.24 -7.79
N THR A 277 29.38 -5.73 -8.64
CA THR A 277 29.64 -4.67 -9.63
C THR A 277 28.87 -3.41 -9.25
N PRO A 278 29.40 -2.20 -9.51
CA PRO A 278 28.71 -0.95 -9.20
C PRO A 278 27.36 -0.92 -9.93
N CYS A 279 26.29 -0.71 -9.16
CA CYS A 279 24.91 -0.67 -9.64
C CYS A 279 24.27 0.66 -9.27
N ASP A 280 23.38 1.15 -10.15
CA ASP A 280 22.62 2.36 -9.90
C ASP A 280 21.62 2.14 -8.76
N VAL A 281 21.69 3.00 -7.75
CA VAL A 281 20.81 2.95 -6.58
C VAL A 281 19.45 3.51 -6.98
N VAL A 282 18.42 2.67 -6.94
CA VAL A 282 17.04 3.11 -7.06
C VAL A 282 16.64 3.77 -5.74
N TYR A 283 16.04 4.96 -5.77
CA TYR A 283 15.67 5.69 -4.55
C TYR A 283 14.24 5.31 -4.07
N PRO A 284 13.87 5.53 -2.79
CA PRO A 284 12.56 5.16 -2.26
C PRO A 284 11.35 5.80 -2.99
N TRP A 285 11.50 7.01 -3.51
CA TRP A 285 10.42 7.72 -4.22
C TRP A 285 10.04 7.07 -5.57
N THR A 286 10.95 6.32 -6.20
CA THR A 286 10.67 5.58 -7.45
C THR A 286 9.75 4.37 -7.27
N MET A 287 9.54 3.89 -6.04
CA MET A 287 8.60 2.79 -5.75
C MET A 287 7.16 3.10 -6.11
N TRP A 288 6.80 4.37 -6.07
CA TRP A 288 5.49 4.86 -6.44
C TRP A 288 5.24 4.83 -7.96
N ILE A 289 6.31 4.72 -8.75
CA ILE A 289 6.32 4.80 -10.21
C ILE A 289 6.52 3.40 -10.84
N GLN A 290 7.06 2.44 -10.10
CA GLN A 290 7.63 1.21 -10.67
C GLN A 290 6.82 -0.05 -10.33
N LEU A 291 5.74 -0.24 -11.09
CA LEU A 291 5.22 -1.55 -11.50
C LEU A 291 5.48 -1.83 -12.99
N GLN A 292 6.52 -1.19 -13.55
CA GLN A 292 6.90 -1.36 -14.95
C GLN A 292 8.41 -1.53 -15.07
N ASP A 293 8.84 -2.43 -15.93
CA ASP A 293 10.25 -2.63 -16.27
C ASP A 293 10.83 -1.43 -17.05
N GLU A 294 12.14 -1.45 -17.31
CA GLU A 294 12.87 -0.41 -18.06
C GLU A 294 12.36 -0.19 -19.50
N LEU A 295 11.43 -1.02 -19.98
CA LEU A 295 10.77 -0.94 -21.30
C LEU A 295 9.26 -0.66 -21.20
N ARG A 296 8.73 -0.33 -20.01
CA ARG A 296 7.32 -0.04 -19.74
C ARG A 296 6.36 -1.20 -20.03
N ARG A 297 6.77 -2.45 -19.84
CA ARG A 297 5.89 -3.63 -19.94
C ARG A 297 5.56 -4.21 -18.56
N ASN A 298 4.38 -4.82 -18.45
CA ASN A 298 3.97 -5.56 -17.26
C ASN A 298 4.91 -6.76 -17.03
N ALA A 299 5.20 -7.07 -15.76
CA ALA A 299 5.81 -8.36 -15.41
C ALA A 299 4.81 -9.50 -15.69
N GLY A 300 5.04 -10.28 -16.76
CA GLY A 300 4.35 -11.53 -17.08
C GLY A 300 3.57 -11.53 -18.40
N ASP A 301 3.49 -12.71 -19.05
CA ASP A 301 2.67 -12.90 -20.25
C ASP A 301 1.16 -12.81 -19.93
N PRO A 302 0.35 -12.15 -20.79
CA PRO A 302 -1.07 -11.98 -20.58
C PRO A 302 -1.84 -13.18 -21.13
N PHE A 303 -1.81 -14.33 -20.44
CA PHE A 303 -2.73 -15.43 -20.76
C PHE A 303 -3.79 -15.62 -19.67
N GLN A 304 -4.96 -15.05 -19.94
CA GLN A 304 -6.19 -15.79 -20.26
C GLN A 304 -6.95 -16.26 -19.02
N VAL A 305 -7.69 -15.33 -18.41
CA VAL A 305 -9.01 -15.71 -17.89
C VAL A 305 -9.89 -15.91 -19.13
N PRO A 306 -10.36 -17.13 -19.46
CA PRO A 306 -11.33 -17.27 -20.53
C PRO A 306 -12.61 -16.51 -20.14
N PRO A 307 -13.28 -15.83 -21.09
CA PRO A 307 -14.56 -15.20 -20.81
C PRO A 307 -15.55 -16.26 -20.29
N PRO A 308 -16.47 -15.90 -19.38
CA PRO A 308 -17.48 -16.83 -18.89
C PRO A 308 -18.31 -17.35 -20.07
N PRO A 309 -18.72 -18.63 -20.05
CA PRO A 309 -19.56 -19.17 -21.12
C PRO A 309 -20.87 -18.38 -21.21
N PRO A 310 -21.42 -18.19 -22.42
CA PRO A 310 -22.71 -17.52 -22.58
C PRO A 310 -23.80 -18.30 -21.84
N PRO A 311 -24.84 -17.61 -21.31
CA PRO A 311 -25.95 -18.29 -20.66
C PRO A 311 -26.59 -19.25 -21.65
N SER A 312 -26.70 -20.52 -21.24
CA SER A 312 -27.40 -21.56 -22.00
C SER A 312 -28.88 -21.19 -22.13
N ALA A 313 -29.36 -21.13 -23.37
CA ALA A 313 -30.78 -21.09 -23.71
C ALA A 313 -31.46 -22.43 -23.39
#